data_AF-A0A2W4JX32-F1
#
_entry.id   AF-A0A2W4JX32-F1
#
_cell.length_a   1.000
_cell.length_b   1.000
_cell.length_c   1.000
_cell.angle_alpha   90.00
_cell.angle_beta   90.00
_cell.angle_gamma   90.00
#
_symmetry.space_group_name_H-M   'P 1'
#
loop_
_entity.id
_entity.type
_entity.pdbx_description
1 polymer ?
#
loop_
_entity_poly.entity_id
_entity_poly.type
_entity_poly.pdbx_seq_one_letter_code
_entity_poly.pdbx_strand_id
1 'polypeptide(L)'
;MGTRGPIPKRSEERRRRNKPSGGDITKAARGTRLARPPAADRSWHRLARYWYESLAKSGQSEFYEPSDWATARIWAEILSRQLQSGRISAQMVAAWSAAATELLTTEGARRRMRLELQDATEDDDVSAGVVTALDEYRRALGG
;
A
#
# COMPACT_ATOMS: atom_id res chain seq x y z
N MET A 1 -17.82 -13.18 -13.22
CA MET A 1 -16.83 -14.03 -12.53
C MET A 1 -16.46 -13.34 -11.23
N GLY A 2 -17.10 -13.73 -10.11
CA GLY A 2 -16.98 -13.04 -8.83
C GLY A 2 -15.61 -13.30 -8.21
N THR A 3 -14.73 -12.30 -8.25
CA THR A 3 -13.39 -12.39 -7.70
C THR A 3 -13.41 -12.11 -6.19
N ARG A 4 -13.22 -13.20 -5.43
CA ARG A 4 -12.70 -13.26 -4.05
C ARG A 4 -13.72 -12.95 -2.96
N GLY A 5 -13.81 -13.88 -2.01
CA GLY A 5 -14.71 -13.84 -0.86
C GLY A 5 -14.46 -12.65 0.10
N PRO A 6 -15.12 -12.65 1.28
CA PRO A 6 -15.09 -11.55 2.23
C PRO A 6 -13.67 -11.06 2.53
N ILE A 7 -13.51 -9.75 2.73
CA ILE A 7 -12.21 -9.14 3.06
C ILE A 7 -11.63 -9.87 4.29
N PRO A 8 -10.38 -10.36 4.22
CA PRO A 8 -9.76 -11.03 5.35
C PRO A 8 -9.65 -10.12 6.59
N LYS A 9 -9.82 -10.71 7.78
CA LYS A 9 -9.50 -10.06 9.08
C LYS A 9 -8.00 -9.78 9.19
N ARG A 10 -7.59 -8.83 10.05
CA ARG A 10 -6.18 -8.58 10.34
C ARG A 10 -5.52 -9.82 10.94
N SER A 11 -4.21 -9.95 10.79
CA SER A 11 -3.45 -11.08 11.34
C SER A 11 -3.64 -11.24 12.85
N GLU A 12 -3.67 -10.13 13.60
CA GLU A 12 -3.93 -10.09 15.06
C GLU A 12 -5.33 -10.57 15.44
N GLU A 13 -6.33 -10.35 14.58
CA GLU A 13 -7.71 -10.79 14.79
C GLU A 13 -7.92 -12.27 14.42
N ARG A 14 -6.87 -12.96 13.93
CA ARG A 14 -6.93 -14.36 13.49
C ARG A 14 -6.25 -15.28 14.50
N ARG A 15 -7.02 -16.20 15.09
CA ARG A 15 -6.45 -17.39 15.76
C ARG A 15 -5.97 -18.38 14.68
N ARG A 16 -4.65 -18.54 14.51
CA ARG A 16 -4.06 -19.46 13.50
C ARG A 16 -3.62 -20.80 14.12
N ARG A 17 -3.86 -21.90 13.41
CA ARG A 17 -3.29 -23.24 13.69
C ARG A 17 -2.27 -23.71 12.64
N ASN A 18 -2.20 -23.10 11.45
CA ASN A 18 -1.36 -23.59 10.33
C ASN A 18 -0.45 -22.50 9.73
N LYS A 19 0.73 -22.92 9.25
CA LYS A 19 1.76 -22.12 8.55
C LYS A 19 1.34 -21.87 7.09
N PRO A 20 1.56 -20.67 6.51
CA PRO A 20 1.09 -20.38 5.16
C PRO A 20 1.91 -21.13 4.09
N SER A 21 1.22 -21.75 3.13
CA SER A 21 1.82 -22.24 1.88
C SER A 21 1.79 -21.13 0.83
N GLY A 22 2.95 -20.84 0.27
CA GLY A 22 3.17 -19.90 -0.83
C GLY A 22 4.63 -20.05 -1.22
N GLY A 23 4.88 -20.57 -2.42
CA GLY A 23 6.24 -20.84 -2.91
C GLY A 23 7.12 -19.60 -2.94
N ASP A 24 8.41 -19.82 -3.18
CA ASP A 24 9.42 -18.76 -3.12
C ASP A 24 9.11 -17.61 -4.09
N ILE A 25 9.18 -16.39 -3.58
CA ILE A 25 8.99 -15.16 -4.36
C ILE A 25 10.30 -14.83 -5.05
N THR A 26 10.29 -14.80 -6.39
CA THR A 26 11.42 -14.28 -7.18
C THR A 26 11.49 -12.76 -7.01
N LYS A 27 12.60 -12.26 -6.46
CA LYS A 27 12.88 -10.83 -6.34
C LYS A 27 13.51 -10.32 -7.64
N ALA A 28 12.98 -9.23 -8.19
CA ALA A 28 13.56 -8.51 -9.32
C ALA A 28 14.20 -7.19 -8.85
N ALA A 29 15.14 -6.66 -9.63
CA ALA A 29 15.72 -5.35 -9.37
C ALA A 29 14.67 -4.25 -9.58
N ARG A 30 14.66 -3.27 -8.68
CA ARG A 30 13.81 -2.07 -8.77
C ARG A 30 14.33 -1.15 -9.89
N GLY A 31 13.42 -0.45 -10.55
CA GLY A 31 13.74 0.65 -11.46
C GLY A 31 14.33 1.86 -10.73
N THR A 32 14.50 2.96 -11.46
CA THR A 32 14.96 4.22 -10.86
C THR A 32 13.87 4.79 -9.96
N ARG A 33 14.13 4.85 -8.65
CA ARG A 33 13.23 5.49 -7.68
C ARG A 33 13.15 6.99 -7.97
N LEU A 34 11.93 7.51 -8.06
CA LEU A 34 11.73 8.96 -8.10
C LEU A 34 12.09 9.56 -6.74
N ALA A 35 12.90 10.62 -6.74
CA ALA A 35 13.22 11.36 -5.51
C ALA A 35 11.98 11.97 -4.85
N ARG A 36 10.97 12.32 -5.65
CA ARG A 36 9.67 12.82 -5.19
C ARG A 36 8.56 12.34 -6.13
N PRO A 37 7.36 12.04 -5.61
CA PRO A 37 6.18 11.84 -6.44
C PRO A 37 5.94 13.03 -7.38
N PRO A 38 5.46 12.79 -8.61
CA PRO A 38 5.10 13.88 -9.51
C PRO A 38 4.07 14.83 -8.88
N ALA A 39 4.19 16.12 -9.15
CA ALA A 39 3.24 17.09 -8.60
C ALA A 39 1.83 16.89 -9.19
N ALA A 40 0.81 16.93 -8.33
CA ALA A 40 -0.58 16.92 -8.77
C ALA A 40 -0.90 18.15 -9.64
N ASP A 41 -1.80 18.00 -10.60
CA ASP A 41 -2.27 19.14 -11.39
C ASP A 41 -3.16 20.05 -10.52
N ARG A 42 -2.91 21.36 -10.57
CA ARG A 42 -3.68 22.35 -9.80
C ARG A 42 -5.09 22.56 -10.33
N SER A 43 -5.33 22.26 -11.61
CA SER A 43 -6.63 22.37 -12.28
C SER A 43 -7.57 21.20 -11.95
N TRP A 44 -7.05 20.13 -11.36
CA TRP A 44 -7.86 18.98 -10.98
C TRP A 44 -8.92 19.33 -9.95
N HIS A 45 -10.03 18.61 -10.02
CA HIS A 45 -11.05 18.61 -9.00
C HIS A 45 -10.43 18.31 -7.63
N ARG A 46 -10.85 19.07 -6.61
CA ARG A 46 -10.25 19.04 -5.26
C ARG A 46 -10.13 17.62 -4.68
N LEU A 47 -11.14 16.78 -4.87
CA LEU A 47 -11.14 15.40 -4.38
C LEU A 47 -10.19 14.47 -5.17
N ALA A 48 -10.10 14.64 -6.49
CA ALA A 48 -9.19 13.84 -7.31
C ALA A 48 -7.73 14.18 -7.00
N ARG A 49 -7.45 15.48 -6.84
CA ARG A 49 -6.17 15.98 -6.37
C ARG A 49 -5.82 15.44 -4.98
N TYR A 50 -6.74 15.54 -4.04
CA TYR A 50 -6.53 15.03 -2.68
C TYR A 50 -6.23 13.52 -2.67
N TRP A 51 -6.99 12.74 -3.44
CA TRP A 51 -6.73 11.30 -3.58
C TRP A 51 -5.32 11.03 -4.11
N TYR A 52 -4.91 11.67 -5.21
CA TYR A 52 -3.58 11.50 -5.78
C TYR A 52 -2.46 11.91 -4.80
N GLU A 53 -2.60 13.06 -4.14
CA GLU A 53 -1.61 13.53 -3.15
C GLU A 53 -1.55 12.61 -1.91
N SER A 54 -2.65 11.95 -1.55
CA SER A 54 -2.67 11.01 -0.42
C SER A 54 -1.87 9.74 -0.68
N LEU A 55 -1.69 9.35 -1.95
CA LEU A 55 -0.87 8.20 -2.32
C LEU A 55 0.55 8.34 -1.77
N ALA A 56 1.14 9.53 -1.87
CA ALA A 56 2.49 9.82 -1.39
C ALA A 56 2.66 9.68 0.12
N LYS A 57 1.56 9.65 0.87
CA LYS A 57 1.54 9.50 2.33
C LYS A 57 1.27 8.05 2.76
N SER A 58 0.91 7.18 1.83
CA SER A 58 0.67 5.76 2.10
C SER A 58 1.99 5.01 2.17
N GLY A 59 2.17 4.14 3.17
CA GLY A 59 3.37 3.31 3.29
C GLY A 59 3.65 2.47 2.03
N GLN A 60 2.61 2.03 1.33
CA GLN A 60 2.76 1.27 0.09
C GLN A 60 3.44 2.04 -1.05
N SER A 61 3.37 3.38 -1.04
CA SER A 61 4.00 4.21 -2.07
C SER A 61 5.52 4.11 -2.08
N GLU A 62 6.13 3.57 -1.02
CA GLU A 62 7.54 3.19 -1.02
C GLU A 62 7.88 2.22 -2.15
N PHE A 63 6.94 1.40 -2.59
CA PHE A 63 7.13 0.41 -3.66
C PHE A 63 6.69 0.90 -5.04
N TYR A 64 6.18 2.13 -5.16
CA TYR A 64 5.75 2.64 -6.46
C TYR A 64 6.95 2.94 -7.37
N GLU A 65 6.86 2.43 -8.59
CA GLU A 65 7.71 2.77 -9.72
C GLU A 65 7.18 4.03 -10.43
N PRO A 66 7.99 4.66 -11.30
CA PRO A 66 7.52 5.78 -12.13
C PRO A 66 6.24 5.46 -12.93
N SER A 67 6.06 4.20 -13.36
CA SER A 67 4.86 3.73 -14.07
C SER A 67 3.61 3.73 -13.19
N ASP A 68 3.73 3.44 -11.90
CA ASP A 68 2.61 3.49 -10.96
C ASP A 68 2.14 4.92 -10.75
N TRP A 69 3.10 5.84 -10.60
CA TRP A 69 2.80 7.27 -10.52
C TRP A 69 2.16 7.82 -11.79
N ALA A 70 2.62 7.38 -12.96
CA ALA A 70 2.02 7.75 -14.24
C ALA A 70 0.58 7.23 -14.35
N THR A 71 0.34 5.96 -13.98
CA THR A 71 -0.98 5.35 -13.92
C THR A 71 -1.90 6.13 -12.97
N ALA A 72 -1.42 6.47 -11.77
CA ALA A 72 -2.17 7.26 -10.80
C ALA A 72 -2.55 8.66 -11.34
N ARG A 73 -1.67 9.32 -12.11
CA ARG A 73 -1.98 10.62 -12.73
C ARG A 73 -3.09 10.52 -13.76
N ILE A 74 -3.05 9.49 -14.62
CA ILE A 74 -4.07 9.26 -15.64
C ILE A 74 -5.44 9.08 -14.97
N TRP A 75 -5.50 8.27 -13.91
CA TRP A 75 -6.74 8.06 -13.17
C TRP A 75 -7.21 9.30 -12.41
N ALA A 76 -6.30 10.11 -11.87
CA ALA A 76 -6.64 11.38 -11.23
C ALA A 76 -7.25 12.38 -12.23
N GLU A 77 -6.70 12.47 -13.44
CA GLU A 77 -7.23 13.28 -14.53
C GLU A 77 -8.63 12.83 -14.94
N ILE A 78 -8.82 11.53 -15.19
CA ILE A 78 -10.12 10.97 -15.57
C ILE A 78 -11.15 11.19 -14.46
N LEU A 79 -10.80 10.91 -13.21
CA LEU A 79 -11.66 11.14 -12.06
C LEU A 79 -12.01 12.62 -11.91
N SER A 80 -11.04 13.51 -12.11
CA SER A 80 -11.24 14.97 -12.06
C SER A 80 -12.31 15.41 -13.06
N ARG A 81 -12.20 15.00 -14.32
CA ARG A 81 -13.17 15.34 -15.38
C ARG A 81 -14.58 14.84 -15.06
N GLN A 82 -14.69 13.64 -14.49
CA GLN A 82 -15.97 13.06 -14.10
C GLN A 82 -16.62 13.77 -12.92
N LEU A 83 -15.82 14.19 -11.93
CA LEU A 83 -16.33 14.95 -10.80
C LEU A 83 -16.75 16.36 -11.22
N GLN A 84 -16.04 16.97 -12.19
CA GLN A 84 -16.38 18.29 -12.73
C GLN A 84 -17.58 18.28 -13.67
N SER A 85 -17.89 17.17 -14.33
CA SER A 85 -19.02 17.08 -15.26
C SER A 85 -20.40 17.20 -14.58
N GLY A 86 -20.46 17.06 -13.25
CA GLY A 86 -21.70 17.00 -12.48
C GLY A 86 -22.50 15.71 -12.68
N ARG A 87 -22.04 14.78 -13.53
CA ARG A 87 -22.68 13.48 -13.80
C ARG A 87 -21.64 12.37 -13.70
N ILE A 88 -21.70 11.63 -12.61
CA ILE A 88 -20.73 10.56 -12.34
C ILE A 88 -21.23 9.26 -12.98
N SER A 89 -20.44 8.70 -13.91
CA SER A 89 -20.71 7.38 -14.48
C SER A 89 -20.35 6.26 -13.50
N ALA A 90 -21.31 5.38 -13.19
CA ALA A 90 -21.10 4.22 -12.33
C ALA A 90 -20.02 3.28 -12.89
N GLN A 91 -19.99 3.09 -14.22
CA GLN A 91 -18.96 2.27 -14.88
C GLN A 91 -17.57 2.88 -14.70
N MET A 92 -17.46 4.21 -14.78
CA MET A 92 -16.20 4.91 -14.57
C MET A 92 -15.73 4.84 -13.11
N VAL A 93 -16.66 4.93 -12.15
CA VAL A 93 -16.35 4.73 -10.73
C VAL A 93 -15.84 3.30 -10.47
N ALA A 94 -16.47 2.30 -11.09
CA ALA A 94 -16.02 0.91 -10.99
C ALA A 94 -14.60 0.72 -11.57
N ALA A 95 -14.32 1.32 -12.73
CA ALA A 95 -12.99 1.27 -13.36
C ALA A 95 -11.93 1.96 -12.50
N TRP A 96 -12.23 3.16 -11.97
CA TRP A 96 -11.33 3.85 -11.04
C TRP A 96 -11.09 3.04 -9.77
N SER A 97 -12.13 2.42 -9.19
CA SER A 97 -12.00 1.59 -7.98
C SER A 97 -11.11 0.36 -8.21
N ALA A 98 -11.18 -0.24 -9.40
CA ALA A 98 -10.29 -1.32 -9.81
C ALA A 98 -8.83 -0.85 -9.87
N ALA A 99 -8.56 0.28 -10.56
CA ALA A 99 -7.22 0.85 -10.64
C ALA A 99 -6.66 1.27 -9.25
N ALA A 100 -7.50 1.84 -8.39
CA ALA A 100 -7.12 2.16 -7.02
C ALA A 100 -6.81 0.89 -6.19
N THR A 101 -7.43 -0.25 -6.52
CA THR A 101 -7.14 -1.56 -5.91
C THR A 101 -5.81 -2.13 -6.39
N GLU A 102 -5.49 -1.99 -7.68
CA GLU A 102 -4.19 -2.39 -8.24
C GLU A 102 -3.03 -1.64 -7.60
N LEU A 103 -3.22 -0.34 -7.33
CA LEU A 103 -2.29 0.50 -6.59
C LEU A 103 -2.30 0.25 -5.06
N LEU A 104 -3.11 -0.69 -4.57
CA LEU A 104 -3.17 -1.08 -3.14
C LEU A 104 -3.49 0.09 -2.19
N THR A 105 -4.28 1.04 -2.66
CA THR A 105 -4.56 2.31 -1.95
C THR A 105 -5.43 2.13 -0.71
N THR A 106 -6.29 1.10 -0.69
CA THR A 106 -7.18 0.79 0.44
C THR A 106 -6.65 -0.36 1.28
N GLU A 107 -6.99 -0.37 2.57
CA GLU A 107 -6.66 -1.50 3.44
C GLU A 107 -7.26 -2.81 2.93
N GLY A 108 -8.50 -2.77 2.41
CA GLY A 108 -9.13 -3.94 1.80
C GLY A 108 -8.33 -4.50 0.62
N ALA A 109 -7.74 -3.64 -0.23
CA ALA A 109 -6.86 -4.07 -1.31
C ALA A 109 -5.61 -4.78 -0.78
N ARG A 110 -4.96 -4.21 0.25
CA ARG A 110 -3.78 -4.79 0.91
C ARG A 110 -4.08 -6.14 1.57
N ARG A 111 -5.15 -6.23 2.37
CA ARG A 111 -5.53 -7.48 3.05
C ARG A 111 -5.85 -8.62 2.10
N ARG A 112 -6.41 -8.35 0.92
CA ARG A 112 -6.63 -9.38 -0.13
C ARG A 112 -5.31 -9.95 -0.66
N MET A 113 -4.26 -9.14 -0.69
CA MET A 113 -2.90 -9.56 -1.03
C MET A 113 -2.12 -10.07 0.19
N ARG A 114 -2.77 -10.17 1.37
CA ARG A 114 -2.15 -10.53 2.65
C ARG A 114 -1.03 -9.57 3.08
N LEU A 115 -1.17 -8.31 2.69
CA LEU A 115 -0.32 -7.20 3.12
C LEU A 115 -1.03 -6.42 4.23
N GLU A 116 -0.29 -6.05 5.27
CA GLU A 116 -0.74 -5.24 6.40
C GLU A 116 0.31 -4.12 6.61
N LEU A 117 -0.15 -2.90 6.89
CA LEU A 117 0.75 -1.81 7.27
C LEU A 117 0.88 -1.86 8.78
N GLN A 118 2.10 -1.84 9.28
CA GLN A 118 2.43 -1.73 10.70
C GLN A 118 2.79 -0.27 11.01
N ASP A 119 2.62 0.12 12.28
CA ASP A 119 3.03 1.44 12.72
C ASP A 119 4.56 1.49 12.82
N ALA A 120 5.15 2.60 12.37
CA ALA A 120 6.61 2.76 12.33
C ALA A 120 7.27 2.63 13.71
N THR A 121 6.52 2.84 14.79
CA THR A 121 6.99 2.72 16.18
C THR A 121 7.05 1.28 16.69
N GLU A 122 6.36 0.33 16.05
CA GLU A 122 6.34 -1.07 16.53
C GLU A 122 7.63 -1.83 16.18
N ASP A 123 8.34 -1.44 15.11
CA ASP A 123 9.62 -2.07 14.71
C ASP A 123 10.80 -1.66 15.60
N ASP A 124 10.79 -0.43 16.13
CA ASP A 124 11.87 0.07 16.99
C ASP A 124 11.89 -0.63 18.36
N ASP A 125 10.71 -0.88 18.96
CA ASP A 125 10.63 -1.55 20.27
C ASP A 125 11.03 -3.03 20.21
N VAL A 126 10.64 -3.74 19.15
CA VAL A 126 10.99 -5.16 19.00
C VAL A 126 12.47 -5.32 18.64
N SER A 127 13.02 -4.49 17.75
CA SER A 127 14.43 -4.55 17.38
C SER A 127 15.34 -4.13 18.54
N ALA A 128 14.99 -3.08 19.28
CA ALA A 128 15.73 -2.66 20.47
C ALA A 128 15.69 -3.75 21.56
N GLY A 129 14.53 -4.36 21.82
CA GLY A 129 14.40 -5.45 22.80
C GLY A 129 15.24 -6.68 22.45
N VAL A 130 15.28 -7.06 21.16
CA VAL A 130 16.07 -8.22 20.68
C VAL A 130 17.57 -7.95 20.75
N VAL A 131 18.04 -6.76 20.40
CA VAL A 131 19.46 -6.39 20.52
C VAL A 131 19.89 -6.38 21.99
N THR A 132 19.05 -5.83 22.87
CA THR A 132 19.33 -5.79 24.32
C THR A 132 19.44 -7.20 24.90
N ALA A 133 18.54 -8.12 24.53
CA ALA A 133 18.57 -9.51 24.99
C ALA A 133 19.79 -10.29 24.48
N LEU A 134 20.25 -10.03 23.24
CA LEU A 134 21.47 -10.64 22.68
C LEU A 134 22.74 -10.12 23.37
N ASP A 135 22.79 -8.84 23.71
CA ASP A 135 23.91 -8.23 24.44
C ASP A 135 24.01 -8.75 25.88
N GLU A 136 22.88 -8.95 26.57
CA GLU A 136 22.83 -9.59 27.88
C GLU A 136 23.30 -11.05 27.83
N TYR A 137 22.84 -11.81 26.83
CA TYR A 137 23.28 -13.19 26.61
C TYR A 137 24.78 -13.27 26.31
N ARG A 138 25.30 -12.35 25.50
CA ARG A 138 26.73 -12.25 25.18
C ARG A 138 27.58 -11.93 26.42
N ARG A 139 27.08 -11.08 27.33
CA ARG A 139 27.75 -10.81 28.62
C ARG A 139 27.72 -12.01 29.56
N ALA A 140 26.62 -12.76 29.59
CA ALA A 140 26.48 -13.95 30.42
C ALA A 140 27.40 -15.12 29.97
N LEU A 141 27.73 -15.19 28.68
CA LEU A 141 28.65 -16.17 28.10
C LEU A 141 30.10 -15.68 27.98
N GLY A 142 30.36 -14.41 28.24
CA GLY A 142 31.66 -13.76 28.13
C GLY A 142 32.43 -13.74 29.45
N GLY A 143 32.78 -14.93 29.93
CA GLY A 143 33.95 -15.20 30.78
C GLY A 143 34.91 -16.08 30.00
#